data_AF-A0A3D0W9I7-F1
#
_entry.id   AF-A0A3D0W9I7-F1
#
_cell.length_a   1.000
_cell.length_b   1.000
_cell.length_c   1.000
_cell.angle_alpha   90.00
_cell.angle_beta   90.00
_cell.angle_gamma   90.00
#
_symmetry.space_group_name_H-M   'P 1'
#
loop_
_entity.id
_entity.type
_entity.pdbx_description
1 polymer ?
#
loop_
_entity_poly.entity_id
_entity_poly.type
_entity_poly.pdbx_seq_one_letter_code
_entity_poly.pdbx_strand_id
1 'polypeptide(L)' 'MVPGLICDARVFAAQMVAFDGAIAAGGHGAQRSLGAMAETILAAAPPRFALFGHSMGARVAIEMWRRAHRMAE' A
#
# COMPACT_ATOMS: atom_id res chain seq x y z
N MET A 1 -1.15 4.24 2.29
CA MET A 1 0.18 4.68 1.82
C MET A 1 1.16 3.52 1.87
N VAL A 2 1.86 3.22 0.78
CA VAL A 2 2.79 2.07 0.70
C VAL A 2 4.24 2.55 0.74
N PRO A 3 5.03 2.17 1.77
CA PRO A 3 6.44 2.54 1.90
C PRO A 3 7.33 2.00 0.77
N GLY A 4 8.49 2.64 0.62
CA GLY A 4 9.54 2.18 -0.30
C GLY A 4 10.36 1.00 0.25
N LEU A 5 11.33 0.55 -0.55
CA LEU A 5 12.29 -0.46 -0.11
C LEU A 5 13.14 0.09 1.05
N ILE A 6 13.43 -0.74 2.06
CA ILE A 6 14.22 -0.37 3.25
C ILE A 6 13.55 0.80 4.04
N CYS A 7 12.22 0.91 3.95
CA CYS A 7 11.42 1.88 4.70
C CYS A 7 10.34 1.17 5.50
N ASP A 8 9.76 1.89 6.45
CA ASP A 8 8.52 1.51 7.13
C ASP A 8 7.55 2.70 7.18
N ALA A 9 6.47 2.57 7.96
CA ALA A 9 5.43 3.59 8.08
C ALA A 9 5.94 4.99 8.46
N ARG A 10 7.10 5.11 9.12
CA ARG A 10 7.62 6.39 9.64
C ARG A 10 7.88 7.43 8.54
N VAL A 11 8.13 6.99 7.30
CA VAL A 11 8.30 7.90 6.15
C VAL A 11 7.03 8.70 5.83
N PHE A 12 5.88 8.30 6.38
CA PHE A 12 4.59 8.98 6.22
C PHE A 12 4.07 9.63 7.51
N ALA A 13 4.91 9.82 8.53
CA ALA A 13 4.47 10.35 9.82
C ALA A 13 3.73 11.70 9.68
N ALA A 14 4.23 12.61 8.83
CA ALA A 14 3.58 13.90 8.59
C ALA A 14 2.22 13.75 7.90
N GLN A 15 2.10 12.88 6.90
CA GLN A 15 0.85 12.61 6.18
C GLN A 15 -0.18 11.92 7.09
N MET A 16 0.26 11.05 7.98
CA MET A 16 -0.62 10.42 8.97
C MET A 16 -1.23 11.42 9.95
N VAL A 17 -0.52 12.51 10.27
CA VAL A 17 -1.06 13.61 11.09
C VAL A 17 -1.98 14.52 10.26
N ALA A 18 -1.64 14.76 8.99
CA ALA A 18 -2.36 15.70 8.14
C ALA A 18 -3.69 15.17 7.59
N PHE A 19 -3.85 13.85 7.46
CA PHE A 19 -5.03 13.23 6.86
C PHE A 19 -5.72 12.28 7.84
N ASP A 20 -6.97 12.60 8.19
CA ASP A 20 -7.77 11.74 9.05
C ASP A 20 -8.03 10.37 8.39
N GLY A 21 -7.96 9.30 9.19
CA GLY A 21 -8.07 7.93 8.71
C GLY A 21 -6.92 7.44 7.81
N ALA A 22 -5.79 8.16 7.73
CA ALA A 22 -4.65 7.75 6.92
C ALA A 22 -3.96 6.50 7.50
N ILE A 23 -3.72 5.53 6.62
CA ILE A 23 -3.06 4.25 6.97
C ILE A 23 -1.76 4.12 6.19
N ALA A 24 -0.66 3.83 6.89
CA ALA A 24 0.59 3.37 6.30
C ALA A 24 0.60 1.83 6.30
N ALA A 25 0.70 1.23 5.12
CA ALA A 25 0.66 -0.21 4.95
C ALA A 25 1.93 -0.86 5.54
N GLY A 26 1.76 -1.99 6.24
CA GLY A 26 2.83 -2.81 6.80
C GLY A 26 2.88 -4.21 6.18
N GLY A 27 3.72 -5.10 6.72
CA GLY A 27 3.73 -6.55 6.44
C GLY A 27 4.24 -7.02 5.07
N HIS A 28 4.13 -6.19 4.03
CA HIS A 28 4.53 -6.52 2.65
C HIS A 28 6.04 -6.75 2.49
N GLY A 29 6.88 -6.24 3.39
CA GLY A 29 8.34 -6.44 3.34
C GLY A 29 8.79 -7.90 3.46
N ALA A 30 7.95 -8.80 3.98
CA ALA A 30 8.24 -10.24 4.05
C ALA A 30 8.01 -10.97 2.70
N GLN A 31 7.37 -10.31 1.74
CA GLN A 31 6.99 -10.92 0.47
C GLN A 31 8.10 -10.82 -0.57
N ARG A 32 8.13 -11.77 -1.51
CA ARG A 32 9.21 -11.90 -2.51
C ARG A 32 8.81 -11.43 -3.92
N SER A 33 7.61 -10.90 -4.10
CA SER A 33 7.13 -10.36 -5.38
C SER A 33 6.19 -9.17 -5.16
N LEU A 34 6.14 -8.25 -6.12
CA LEU A 34 5.23 -7.09 -6.06
C LEU A 34 3.75 -7.52 -5.99
N GLY A 35 3.41 -8.64 -6.64
CA GLY A 35 2.06 -9.20 -6.60
C GLY A 35 1.66 -9.69 -5.20
N ALA A 36 2.52 -10.47 -4.55
CA ALA A 36 2.28 -10.94 -3.18
C ALA A 36 2.27 -9.79 -2.16
N MET A 37 3.11 -8.77 -2.37
CA MET A 37 3.06 -7.53 -1.60
C MET A 37 1.69 -6.84 -1.74
N ALA A 38 1.19 -6.69 -2.96
CA ALA A 38 -0.10 -6.07 -3.22
C ALA A 38 -1.26 -6.85 -2.59
N GLU A 39 -1.26 -8.18 -2.70
CA GLU A 39 -2.27 -9.05 -2.08
C GLU A 39 -2.28 -8.95 -0.56
N THR A 40 -1.09 -8.96 0.06
CA THR A 40 -0.95 -8.78 1.51
C THR A 40 -1.59 -7.47 1.98
N ILE A 41 -1.37 -6.37 1.24
CA ILE A 41 -1.92 -5.07 1.61
C ILE A 41 -3.43 -5.02 1.34
N LEU A 42 -3.88 -5.50 0.18
CA LEU A 42 -5.31 -5.50 -0.18
C LEU A 42 -6.16 -6.31 0.79
N ALA A 43 -5.65 -7.44 1.30
CA ALA A 43 -6.36 -8.27 2.27
C ALA A 43 -6.67 -7.54 3.60
N ALA A 44 -5.89 -6.53 3.95
CA ALA A 44 -6.09 -5.70 5.15
C ALA A 44 -6.63 -4.30 4.83
N ALA A 45 -6.83 -3.95 3.55
CA ALA A 45 -7.26 -2.63 3.14
C ALA A 45 -8.78 -2.45 3.33
N PRO A 46 -9.25 -1.22 3.62
CA PRO A 46 -10.68 -0.92 3.58
C PRO A 46 -11.27 -1.18 2.19
N PRO A 47 -12.61 -1.35 2.05
CA PRO A 47 -13.24 -1.53 0.74
C PRO A 47 -13.05 -0.34 -0.22
N ARG A 48 -12.88 0.88 0.32
CA ARG A 48 -12.65 2.11 -0.44
C ARG A 48 -11.57 2.94 0.24
N PHE A 49 -10.57 3.37 -0.51
CA PHE A 49 -9.46 4.17 0.01
C PHE A 49 -8.79 4.95 -1.11
N ALA A 50 -8.09 6.03 -0.74
CA ALA A 50 -7.12 6.68 -1.62
C ALA A 50 -5.78 5.92 -1.58
N LEU A 51 -5.18 5.69 -2.75
CA LEU A 51 -3.95 4.92 -2.88
C LEU A 51 -2.77 5.83 -3.19
N PHE A 52 -1.71 5.71 -2.39
CA PHE A 52 -0.43 6.39 -2.59
C PHE A 52 0.70 5.41 -2.31
N GLY A 53 1.75 5.42 -3.14
CA GLY A 53 2.94 4.59 -2.97
C GLY A 53 4.21 5.36 -3.34
N HIS A 54 5.29 5.11 -2.60
CA HIS A 54 6.59 5.76 -2.82
C HIS A 54 7.65 4.75 -3.30
N SER A 55 8.39 5.08 -4.36
CA SER A 55 9.46 4.23 -4.91
C SER A 55 8.99 2.79 -5.21
N MET A 56 9.58 1.75 -4.60
CA MET A 56 9.07 0.37 -4.71
C MET A 56 7.59 0.28 -4.33
N GLY A 57 7.14 1.03 -3.32
CA GLY A 57 5.74 1.10 -2.92
C GLY A 57 4.82 1.66 -4.01
N ALA A 58 5.31 2.49 -4.92
CA ALA A 58 4.55 2.93 -6.09
C ALA A 58 4.28 1.78 -7.06
N ARG A 59 5.27 0.87 -7.23
CA ARG A 59 5.12 -0.33 -8.06
C ARG A 59 4.11 -1.30 -7.43
N VAL A 60 4.14 -1.45 -6.10
CA VAL A 60 3.12 -2.22 -5.36
C VAL A 60 1.74 -1.58 -5.51
N ALA A 61 1.64 -0.25 -5.43
CA ALA A 61 0.37 0.46 -5.60
C ALA A 61 -0.26 0.25 -7.00
N ILE A 62 0.53 0.27 -8.07
CA ILE A 62 0.05 -0.06 -9.43
C ILE A 62 -0.51 -1.50 -9.46
N GLU A 63 0.19 -2.42 -8.81
CA GLU A 63 -0.18 -3.83 -8.77
C GLU A 63 -1.45 -4.09 -7.92
N MET A 64 -1.67 -3.27 -6.89
CA MET A 64 -2.93 -3.21 -6.13
C MET A 64 -4.08 -2.69 -7.00
N TRP A 65 -3.89 -1.56 -7.69
CA TRP A 65 -4.91 -0.98 -8.58
C TRP A 65 -5.37 -1.99 -9.64
N ARG A 66 -4.40 -2.65 -10.30
CA ARG A 66 -4.68 -3.66 -11.35
C ARG A 66 -5.50 -4.84 -10.82
N ARG A 67 -5.34 -5.21 -9.54
CA ARG A 67 -6.08 -6.31 -8.89
C ARG A 67 -7.45 -5.88 -8.41
N ALA A 68 -7.53 -4.77 -7.68
CA ALA A 68 -8.79 -4.29 -7.12
C ALA A 68 -9.81 -4.00 -8.23
N HIS A 69 -9.35 -3.51 -9.39
CA HIS A 69 -10.22 -3.34 -10.55
C HIS A 69 -10.78 -4.67 -11.09
N ARG A 70 -10.00 -5.76 -11.11
CA ARG A 70 -10.48 -7.10 -11.51
C ARG A 70 -11.45 -7.74 -10.52
N MET A 71 -11.48 -7.29 -9.27
CA MET A 71 -12.36 -7.84 -8.24
C MET A 71 -13.72 -7.10 -8.19
N ALA A 72 -13.81 -5.94 -8.84
CA ALA A 72 -15.04 -5.15 -8.91
C ALA A 72 -15.89 -5.46 -10.16
N GLU A 73 -15.37 -6.30 -11.06
CA GLU A 73 -16.05 -6.90 -12.21
C GLU A 73 -16.54 -8.31 -11.83
#